data_AF-A0A2G5SPL9-F1
#
_entry.id   AF-A0A2G5SPL9-F1
#
_cell.length_a   1.000
_cell.length_b   1.000
_cell.length_c   1.000
_cell.angle_alpha   90.00
_cell.angle_beta   90.00
_cell.angle_gamma   90.00
#
_symmetry.space_group_name_H-M   'P 1'
#
loop_
_entity.id
_entity.type
_entity.pdbx_description
1 polymer ?
#
loop_
_entity_poly.entity_id
_entity_poly.type
_entity_poly.pdbx_seq_one_letter_code
_entity_poly.pdbx_strand_id
1 'polypeptide(L)'
;MEIREFSEIRNYHFQLVDGLNLLLCDPNVETHDEFPLQIESLKRSGAFICMHANENYHKFGRRLEDVNEDLLVLTSYIVRHLYLNEDG
;
A
#
# COMPACT_ATOMS: atom_id res chain seq x y z
N MET A 1 9.68 14.37 13.09
CA MET A 1 9.30 12.95 13.19
C MET A 1 10.37 12.21 13.94
N GLU A 2 9.97 11.52 15.01
CA GLU A 2 10.86 10.67 15.81
C GLU A 2 10.91 9.23 15.28
N ILE A 3 11.91 8.45 15.71
CA ILE A 3 12.07 7.04 15.35
C ILE A 3 10.83 6.22 15.73
N ARG A 4 10.21 6.55 16.87
CA ARG A 4 9.00 5.90 17.35
C ARG A 4 7.81 6.13 16.41
N GLU A 5 7.55 7.38 16.04
CA GLU A 5 6.49 7.75 15.09
C GLU A 5 6.70 7.06 13.73
N PHE A 6 7.94 7.05 13.22
CA PHE A 6 8.26 6.32 11.99
C PHE A 6 7.98 4.82 12.11
N SER A 7 8.28 4.22 13.26
CA SER A 7 8.02 2.80 13.49
C SER A 7 6.53 2.49 13.47
N GLU A 8 5.68 3.38 13.97
CA GLU A 8 4.22 3.25 13.91
C GLU A 8 3.71 3.33 12.47
N ILE A 9 4.17 4.32 11.69
CA ILE A 9 3.84 4.46 10.26
C ILE A 9 4.31 3.23 9.46
N ARG A 10 5.51 2.72 9.75
CA ARG A 10 6.07 1.52 9.12
C ARG A 10 5.27 0.26 9.46
N ASN A 11 4.86 0.10 10.71
CA ASN A 11 4.05 -1.05 11.11
C ASN A 11 2.68 -1.01 10.43
N TYR A 12 2.08 0.17 10.31
CA TYR A 12 0.85 0.36 9.55
C TYR A 12 1.03 0.01 8.07
N HIS A 13 2.16 0.42 7.47
CA HIS A 13 2.51 0.04 6.10
C HIS A 13 2.53 -1.49 5.91
N PHE A 14 3.17 -2.23 6.82
CA PHE A 14 3.20 -3.70 6.72
C PHE A 14 1.81 -4.33 6.80
N GLN A 15 0.92 -3.80 7.65
CA GLN A 15 -0.46 -4.28 7.72
C GLN A 15 -1.22 -4.03 6.40
N LEU A 16 -1.01 -2.87 5.76
CA LEU A 16 -1.60 -2.59 4.44
C LEU A 16 -1.07 -3.54 3.37
N VAL A 17 0.24 -3.79 3.36
CA VAL A 17 0.87 -4.73 2.42
C VAL A 17 0.34 -6.15 2.60
N ASP A 18 0.16 -6.61 3.84
CA ASP A 18 -0.44 -7.93 4.10
C ASP A 18 -1.87 -8.04 3.57
N GLY A 19 -2.69 -7.00 3.78
CA GLY A 19 -4.03 -6.93 3.20
C GLY A 19 -4.03 -6.97 1.67
N LEU A 20 -3.09 -6.28 1.04
CA LEU A 20 -2.94 -6.27 -0.41
C LEU A 20 -2.41 -7.58 -0.99
N ASN A 21 -1.58 -8.31 -0.24
CA ASN A 21 -1.17 -9.67 -0.63
C ASN A 21 -2.38 -10.60 -0.70
N LEU A 22 -3.34 -10.45 0.21
CA LEU A 22 -4.59 -11.21 0.14
C LEU A 22 -5.44 -10.77 -1.06
N LEU A 23 -5.50 -9.46 -1.33
CA LEU A 23 -6.25 -8.92 -2.47
C LEU A 23 -5.67 -9.37 -3.82
N LEU A 24 -4.34 -9.52 -3.94
CA LEU A 24 -3.68 -10.07 -5.13
C LEU A 24 -4.05 -11.52 -5.42
N CYS A 25 -4.45 -12.28 -4.41
CA CYS A 25 -4.93 -13.65 -4.57
C CYS A 25 -6.42 -13.72 -4.93
N ASP A 26 -7.12 -12.58 -5.00
CA ASP A 26 -8.52 -12.56 -5.44
C ASP A 26 -8.58 -12.69 -6.97
N PRO A 27 -9.36 -13.64 -7.52
CA PRO A 27 -9.45 -13.86 -8.96
C PRO A 27 -9.88 -12.61 -9.76
N ASN A 28 -10.74 -11.76 -9.20
CA ASN A 28 -11.22 -10.54 -9.86
C ASN A 28 -10.10 -9.48 -9.97
N VAL A 29 -9.15 -9.52 -9.05
CA VAL A 29 -7.98 -8.63 -9.06
C VAL A 29 -6.88 -9.23 -9.91
N GLU A 30 -6.59 -10.52 -9.75
CA GLU A 30 -5.56 -11.24 -10.50
C GLU A 30 -5.78 -11.18 -12.02
N THR A 31 -7.04 -11.25 -12.45
CA THR A 31 -7.41 -11.20 -13.88
C THR A 31 -7.56 -9.79 -14.44
N HIS A 32 -7.43 -8.75 -13.60
CA HIS A 32 -7.48 -7.36 -14.05
C HIS A 32 -6.11 -6.93 -14.60
N ASP A 33 -6.09 -6.25 -15.75
CA ASP A 33 -4.84 -5.89 -16.43
C ASP A 33 -3.95 -4.94 -15.62
N GLU A 34 -4.56 -4.01 -14.85
CA GLU A 34 -3.83 -2.94 -14.17
C GLU A 34 -3.63 -3.13 -12.65
N PHE A 35 -4.57 -3.76 -11.94
CA PHE A 35 -4.56 -3.73 -10.46
C PHE A 35 -3.39 -4.50 -9.85
N PRO A 36 -3.03 -5.71 -10.32
CA PRO A 36 -1.87 -6.41 -9.78
C PRO A 36 -0.57 -5.59 -9.92
N LEU A 37 -0.41 -4.90 -11.06
CA LEU A 37 0.76 -4.06 -11.34
C LEU A 37 0.84 -2.84 -10.42
N GLN A 38 -0.30 -2.16 -10.20
CA GLN A 38 -0.37 -1.00 -9.30
C GLN A 38 -0.09 -1.40 -7.85
N ILE A 39 -0.66 -2.53 -7.38
CA ILE A 39 -0.40 -3.06 -6.03
C ILE A 39 1.09 -3.37 -5.86
N GLU A 40 1.70 -4.10 -6.79
CA GLU A 40 3.12 -4.46 -6.73
C GLU A 40 4.04 -3.22 -6.76
N SER A 41 3.69 -2.21 -7.55
CA SER A 41 4.46 -0.95 -7.62
C SER A 41 4.49 -0.22 -6.27
N LEU A 42 3.34 -0.08 -5.60
CA LEU A 42 3.25 0.60 -4.31
C LEU A 42 3.93 -0.21 -3.19
N LYS A 43 3.78 -1.54 -3.18
CA LYS A 43 4.49 -2.44 -2.26
C LYS A 43 6.01 -2.25 -2.36
N ARG A 44 6.55 -2.20 -3.58
CA ARG A 44 8.00 -1.99 -3.82
C ARG A 44 8.45 -0.61 -3.35
N SER A 45 7.66 0.43 -3.59
CA SER A 45 7.98 1.79 -3.16
C SER A 45 8.06 1.90 -1.64
N GLY A 46 7.09 1.33 -0.93
CA GLY A 46 7.11 1.28 0.54
C GLY A 46 8.26 0.44 1.10
N ALA A 47 8.51 -0.74 0.52
CA ALA A 47 9.65 -1.58 0.92
C ALA A 47 10.99 -0.85 0.75
N PHE A 48 11.19 -0.13 -0.36
CA PHE A 48 12.38 0.70 -0.57
C PHE A 48 12.55 1.74 0.54
N ILE A 49 11.47 2.45 0.89
CA ILE A 49 11.50 3.46 1.95
C ILE A 49 11.88 2.82 3.29
N CYS A 50 11.24 1.70 3.65
CA CYS A 50 11.49 0.97 4.89
C CYS A 50 12.94 0.48 5.01
N MET A 51 13.53 -0.02 3.93
CA MET A 51 14.91 -0.52 3.93
C MET A 51 15.96 0.58 4.07
N HIS A 52 15.68 1.79 3.58
CA HIS A 52 16.67 2.88 3.52
C HIS A 52 16.51 3.94 4.62
N ALA A 53 15.57 3.77 5.54
CA ALA A 53 15.24 4.79 6.54
C ALA A 53 16.16 4.86 7.78
N ASN A 54 17.11 3.93 7.97
CA ASN A 54 17.89 3.67 9.21
C ASN A 54 18.45 4.89 9.99
N GLU A 55 18.65 6.05 9.36
CA GLU A 55 19.07 7.29 10.03
C GLU A 55 18.34 8.55 9.54
N ASN A 56 17.47 8.42 8.52
CA ASN A 56 16.82 9.54 7.84
C ASN A 56 15.29 9.47 7.94
N TYR A 57 14.77 8.96 9.06
CA TYR A 57 13.34 8.78 9.32
C TYR A 57 12.52 10.05 9.04
N HIS A 58 13.06 11.24 9.35
CA HIS A 58 12.41 12.52 9.08
C HIS A 58 12.21 12.81 7.58
N LYS A 59 13.09 12.31 6.69
CA LYS A 59 12.97 12.45 5.24
C LYS A 59 12.03 11.41 4.63
N PHE A 60 12.03 10.23 5.22
CA PHE A 60 11.34 9.06 4.69
C PHE A 60 9.94 8.88 5.24
N GLY A 61 9.66 9.41 6.43
CA GLY A 61 8.37 9.24 7.08
C GLY A 61 7.22 9.82 6.28
N ARG A 62 7.33 11.06 5.81
CA ARG A 62 6.31 11.65 4.93
C ARG A 62 6.09 10.84 3.66
N ARG A 63 7.18 10.37 3.04
CA ARG A 63 7.10 9.52 1.84
C ARG A 63 6.39 8.19 2.13
N LEU A 64 6.55 7.64 3.34
CA LEU A 64 5.89 6.41 3.74
C LEU A 64 4.41 6.64 4.05
N GLU A 65 4.06 7.80 4.63
CA GLU A 65 2.66 8.24 4.78
C GLU A 65 1.99 8.40 3.43
N ASP A 66 2.63 9.07 2.47
CA ASP A 66 2.10 9.24 1.11
C ASP A 66 1.86 7.87 0.44
N VAL A 67 2.81 6.94 0.55
CA VAL A 67 2.63 5.57 0.04
C VAL A 67 1.50 4.84 0.77
N ASN A 68 1.35 5.00 2.08
CA ASN A 68 0.24 4.39 2.83
C ASN A 68 -1.12 4.94 2.39
N GLU A 69 -1.21 6.24 2.12
CA GLU A 69 -2.41 6.88 1.57
C GLU A 69 -2.73 6.33 0.17
N ASP A 70 -1.73 6.23 -0.71
CA ASP A 70 -1.91 5.66 -2.05
C ASP A 70 -2.40 4.20 -1.99
N LEU A 71 -1.85 3.39 -1.08
CA LEU A 71 -2.29 2.00 -0.86
C LEU A 71 -3.76 1.94 -0.43
N LEU A 72 -4.20 2.83 0.47
CA LEU A 72 -5.59 2.92 0.93
C LEU A 72 -6.54 3.37 -0.17
N VAL A 73 -6.14 4.38 -0.95
CA VAL A 73 -6.91 4.88 -2.09
C VAL A 73 -7.07 3.79 -3.14
N LEU A 74 -5.98 3.11 -3.51
CA LEU A 74 -6.03 2.00 -4.45
C LEU A 74 -6.94 0.87 -3.95
N THR A 75 -6.81 0.47 -2.68
CA THR A 75 -7.66 -0.57 -2.09
C THR A 75 -9.14 -0.17 -2.17
N SER A 76 -9.46 1.07 -1.79
CA SER A 76 -10.82 1.61 -1.84
C SER A 76 -11.36 1.63 -3.27
N TYR A 77 -10.52 1.99 -4.24
CA TYR A 77 -10.87 2.01 -5.65
C TYR A 77 -11.17 0.60 -6.18
N ILE A 78 -10.32 -0.38 -5.89
CA ILE A 78 -10.50 -1.78 -6.29
C ILE A 78 -11.80 -2.33 -5.70
N VAL A 79 -12.02 -2.15 -4.39
CA VAL A 79 -13.23 -2.63 -3.72
C VAL A 79 -14.48 -2.03 -4.37
N ARG A 80 -14.46 -0.72 -4.63
CA ARG A 80 -15.58 -0.06 -5.29
C ARG A 80 -15.80 -0.58 -6.72
N HIS A 81 -14.73 -0.69 -7.50
CA HIS A 81 -14.80 -1.02 -8.91
C HIS A 81 -15.26 -2.47 -9.14
N LEU A 82 -14.74 -3.42 -8.35
CA LEU A 82 -14.98 -4.84 -8.56
C LEU A 82 -16.16 -5.41 -7.77
N TYR A 83 -16.57 -4.79 -6.66
CA TYR A 83 -17.55 -5.42 -5.75
C TYR A 83 -18.73 -4.53 -5.38
N LEU A 84 -18.65 -3.21 -5.53
CA LEU A 84 -19.74 -2.31 -5.14
C LEU A 84 -20.44 -1.65 -6.35
N ASN A 85 -19.81 -1.65 -7.52
CA ASN A 85 -20.46 -1.26 -8.77
C ASN A 85 -21.23 -2.45 -9.37
N GLU A 86 -22.27 -2.92 -8.66
CA GLU A 86 -23.36 -3.67 -9.29
C GLU A 86 -24.37 -2.65 -9.85
N ASP A 87 -24.08 -2.09 -11.03
CA ASP A 87 -25.10 -1.55 -11.93
C ASP A 87 -25.20 -2.51 -13.13
N GLY A 88 -25.99 -3.57 -12.95
CA GLY A 88 -26.35 -4.56 -13.96
C GLY A 88 -27.70 -5.19 -13.65
#